data_AF-A0A5C9CB67-F1
#
_entry.id   AF-A0A5C9CB67-F1
#
_cell.length_a   1.000
_cell.length_b   1.000
_cell.length_c   1.000
_cell.angle_alpha   90.00
_cell.angle_beta   90.00
_cell.angle_gamma   90.00
#
_symmetry.space_group_name_H-M   'P 1'
#
loop_
_entity.id
_entity.type
_entity.pdbx_description
1 polymer ?
#
loop_
_entity_poly.entity_id
_entity_poly.type
_entity_poly.pdbx_seq_one_letter_code
_entity_poly.pdbx_strand_id
1 'polypeptide(L)'
;DVKDVKSEDDPLRKPRVQFLKDAVKHFEVQVGEEAVESKLHPNSVLVWNNPVSGTKVGILAVFARNGRPDVMAQFSFNSPQSVINEFHNFCGDKLVMKRGTNTIWTPAETSTKWQKLDTSEKPAATPPLRLVQMRRLAEKFTVEDEFGWDKKELNQLRLLTTPVHRYGKPDEETIDGAVFVYALATDPEAVLMLECVRGESGLSWRYGFGPMSIYALKAKLDDAVVWEIPERKVFGQTKAVQYVFPYQLAPGEKFPE
;
A
#
# COMPACT_ATOMS: atom_id res chain seq x y z
N ASP A 1 7.49 -30.46 -17.41
CA ASP A 1 8.48 -29.46 -17.84
C ASP A 1 7.84 -28.21 -18.43
N VAL A 2 7.24 -27.38 -17.57
CA VAL A 2 6.93 -25.99 -17.96
C VAL A 2 8.16 -25.19 -17.58
N LYS A 3 8.98 -24.83 -18.57
CA LYS A 3 10.09 -23.90 -18.37
C LYS A 3 9.51 -22.63 -17.77
N ASP A 4 10.09 -22.15 -16.66
CA ASP A 4 9.80 -20.82 -16.12
C ASP A 4 10.12 -19.77 -17.18
N VAL A 5 9.09 -19.40 -17.94
CA VAL A 5 9.13 -18.20 -18.77
C VAL A 5 9.33 -17.05 -17.78
N LYS A 6 10.42 -16.29 -17.95
CA LYS A 6 10.65 -15.08 -17.15
C LYS A 6 9.38 -14.24 -17.24
N SER A 7 8.86 -13.75 -16.12
CA SER A 7 7.58 -13.05 -16.08
C SER A 7 7.48 -11.85 -17.03
N GLU A 8 8.61 -11.28 -17.46
CA GLU A 8 8.68 -10.19 -18.42
C GLU A 8 8.36 -10.63 -19.86
N ASP A 9 8.55 -11.90 -20.19
CA ASP A 9 8.32 -12.49 -21.50
C ASP A 9 6.90 -13.10 -21.63
N ASP A 10 6.06 -13.01 -20.59
CA ASP A 10 4.65 -13.43 -20.64
C ASP A 10 3.86 -12.46 -21.54
N PRO A 11 3.34 -12.90 -22.72
CA PRO A 11 2.58 -12.04 -23.62
C PRO A 11 1.32 -11.47 -22.95
N LEU A 12 0.81 -12.13 -21.90
CA LEU A 12 -0.36 -11.69 -21.15
C LEU A 12 -0.03 -10.64 -20.08
N ARG A 13 1.26 -10.37 -19.78
CA ARG A 13 1.63 -9.39 -18.74
C ARG A 13 1.01 -8.02 -19.02
N LYS A 14 1.20 -7.48 -20.23
CA LYS A 14 0.66 -6.15 -20.59
C LYS A 14 -0.87 -6.11 -20.55
N PRO A 15 -1.62 -7.03 -21.20
CA PRO A 15 -3.06 -7.10 -21.08
C PRO A 15 -3.55 -7.23 -19.63
N ARG A 16 -2.90 -8.04 -18.81
CA ARG A 16 -3.26 -8.21 -17.40
C ARG A 16 -3.01 -6.96 -16.57
N VAL A 17 -1.88 -6.27 -16.74
CA VAL A 17 -1.64 -4.98 -16.07
C VAL A 17 -2.73 -3.99 -16.45
N GLN A 18 -3.08 -3.91 -17.74
CA GLN A 18 -4.14 -3.00 -18.20
C GLN A 18 -5.49 -3.37 -17.58
N PHE A 19 -5.84 -4.65 -17.57
CA PHE A 19 -7.04 -5.15 -16.91
C PHE A 19 -7.09 -4.75 -15.43
N LEU A 20 -6.02 -4.95 -14.66
CA LEU A 20 -6.00 -4.58 -13.24
C LEU A 20 -6.15 -3.06 -13.04
N LYS A 21 -5.54 -2.26 -13.92
CA LYS A 21 -5.69 -0.79 -13.91
C LYS A 21 -7.11 -0.34 -14.24
N ASP A 22 -7.82 -1.06 -15.08
CA ASP A 22 -9.21 -0.76 -15.39
C ASP A 22 -10.14 -1.26 -14.27
N ALA A 23 -9.86 -2.44 -13.71
CA ALA A 23 -10.60 -3.02 -12.60
C ALA A 23 -10.65 -2.11 -11.36
N VAL A 24 -9.52 -1.49 -10.98
CA VAL A 24 -9.48 -0.59 -9.81
C VAL A 24 -10.30 0.70 -10.00
N LYS A 25 -10.62 1.10 -11.24
CA LYS A 25 -11.45 2.29 -11.51
C LYS A 25 -12.91 2.11 -11.16
N HIS A 26 -13.38 0.87 -10.94
CA HIS A 26 -14.76 0.61 -10.51
C HIS A 26 -15.01 0.94 -9.04
N PHE A 27 -13.99 1.34 -8.31
CA PHE A 27 -14.07 1.63 -6.89
C PHE A 27 -14.00 3.13 -6.65
N GLU A 28 -14.85 3.59 -5.74
CA GLU A 28 -14.92 4.98 -5.30
C GLU A 28 -14.69 5.03 -3.80
N VAL A 29 -13.92 6.01 -3.33
CA VAL A 29 -13.59 6.18 -1.92
C VAL A 29 -14.01 7.57 -1.45
N GLN A 30 -14.77 7.61 -0.36
CA GLN A 30 -15.22 8.82 0.31
C GLN A 30 -14.73 8.81 1.76
N VAL A 31 -14.30 9.97 2.26
CA VAL A 31 -13.66 10.09 3.57
C VAL A 31 -14.19 11.30 4.34
N GLY A 32 -14.36 11.14 5.65
CA GLY A 32 -14.90 12.15 6.56
C GLY A 32 -16.42 12.22 6.55
N GLU A 33 -16.97 13.05 7.44
CA GLU A 33 -18.43 13.24 7.57
C GLU A 33 -19.04 13.90 6.32
N GLU A 34 -18.29 14.81 5.71
CA GLU A 34 -18.66 15.50 4.48
C GLU A 34 -18.50 14.64 3.21
N ALA A 35 -18.07 13.38 3.36
CA ALA A 35 -17.87 12.43 2.27
C ALA A 35 -16.95 12.97 1.14
N VAL A 36 -15.84 13.60 1.53
CA VAL A 36 -14.84 14.13 0.59
C VAL A 36 -14.26 12.99 -0.24
N GLU A 37 -14.24 13.16 -1.55
CA GLU A 37 -13.71 12.16 -2.47
C GLU A 37 -12.20 11.97 -2.30
N SER A 38 -11.78 10.71 -2.09
CA SER A 38 -10.39 10.29 -2.21
C SER A 38 -10.17 9.72 -3.61
N LYS A 39 -9.47 10.48 -4.44
CA LYS A 39 -9.39 10.23 -5.89
C LYS A 39 -8.36 9.15 -6.18
N LEU A 40 -8.72 8.23 -7.08
CA LEU A 40 -7.76 7.28 -7.63
C LEU A 40 -6.65 8.02 -8.36
N HIS A 41 -5.40 7.76 -7.99
CA HIS A 41 -4.25 8.25 -8.71
C HIS A 41 -4.26 7.69 -10.14
N PRO A 42 -4.00 8.51 -11.19
CA PRO A 42 -4.20 8.10 -12.59
C PRO A 42 -3.33 6.93 -13.04
N ASN A 43 -2.22 6.69 -12.34
CA ASN A 43 -1.31 5.58 -12.58
C ASN A 43 -1.23 4.66 -11.36
N SER A 44 -1.12 3.34 -11.61
CA SER A 44 -0.59 2.42 -10.60
C SER A 44 0.79 2.88 -10.18
N VAL A 45 1.06 2.87 -8.87
CA VAL A 45 2.33 3.31 -8.29
C VAL A 45 3.40 2.22 -8.30
N LEU A 46 2.99 0.97 -8.49
CA LEU A 46 3.90 -0.16 -8.69
C LEU A 46 3.22 -1.23 -9.56
N VAL A 47 4.02 -1.91 -10.39
CA VAL A 47 3.65 -3.17 -11.04
C VAL A 47 4.63 -4.22 -10.56
N TRP A 48 4.12 -5.34 -10.09
CA TRP A 48 4.92 -6.38 -9.44
C TRP A 48 4.52 -7.78 -9.89
N ASN A 49 5.26 -8.76 -9.43
CA ASN A 49 5.01 -10.20 -9.52
C ASN A 49 5.55 -10.85 -8.23
N ASN A 50 5.15 -12.07 -7.94
CA ASN A 50 5.69 -12.81 -6.80
C ASN A 50 5.98 -14.26 -7.22
N PRO A 51 7.25 -14.60 -7.53
CA PRO A 51 7.59 -15.97 -7.89
C PRO A 51 7.48 -16.94 -6.69
N VAL A 52 7.48 -16.44 -5.45
CA VAL A 52 7.37 -17.27 -4.23
C VAL A 52 5.94 -17.77 -4.05
N SER A 53 4.93 -16.90 -4.22
CA SER A 53 3.51 -17.28 -4.13
C SER A 53 2.92 -17.79 -5.45
N GLY A 54 3.60 -17.55 -6.57
CA GLY A 54 3.14 -17.88 -7.92
C GLY A 54 2.32 -16.77 -8.60
N THR A 55 2.10 -15.63 -7.94
CA THR A 55 1.40 -14.47 -8.50
C THR A 55 2.16 -13.93 -9.72
N LYS A 56 1.51 -14.01 -10.89
CA LYS A 56 2.16 -13.67 -12.16
C LYS A 56 2.28 -12.16 -12.38
N VAL A 57 1.28 -11.41 -11.93
CA VAL A 57 1.22 -9.96 -12.08
C VAL A 57 0.28 -9.35 -11.04
N GLY A 58 0.75 -8.29 -10.42
CA GLY A 58 -0.04 -7.43 -9.57
C GLY A 58 0.26 -5.95 -9.78
N ILE A 59 -0.62 -5.10 -9.29
CA ILE A 59 -0.43 -3.65 -9.24
C ILE A 59 -0.67 -3.14 -7.83
N LEU A 60 -0.03 -2.03 -7.52
CA LEU A 60 -0.34 -1.19 -6.37
C LEU A 60 -0.98 0.11 -6.88
N ALA A 61 -2.13 0.46 -6.34
CA ALA A 61 -2.86 1.69 -6.64
C ALA A 61 -3.09 2.51 -5.37
N VAL A 62 -3.38 3.80 -5.54
CA VAL A 62 -3.55 4.75 -4.44
C VAL A 62 -4.82 5.56 -4.66
N PHE A 63 -5.66 5.65 -3.64
CA PHE A 63 -6.72 6.66 -3.53
C PHE A 63 -6.24 7.73 -2.55
N ALA A 64 -6.29 8.99 -2.98
CA ALA A 64 -5.72 10.11 -2.23
C ALA A 64 -6.60 11.35 -2.22
N ARG A 65 -6.73 11.98 -1.06
CA ARG A 65 -7.20 13.37 -0.90
C ARG A 65 -6.00 14.31 -0.90
N ASN A 66 -6.04 15.34 -1.76
CA ASN A 66 -4.94 16.30 -1.91
C ASN A 66 -3.55 15.67 -2.19
N GLY A 67 -3.54 14.47 -2.80
CA GLY A 67 -2.32 13.71 -3.07
C GLY A 67 -1.83 12.84 -1.90
N ARG A 68 -2.32 13.05 -0.67
CA ARG A 68 -2.02 12.21 0.48
C ARG A 68 -2.84 10.91 0.43
N PRO A 69 -2.23 9.71 0.54
CA PRO A 69 -2.96 8.46 0.51
C PRO A 69 -3.98 8.34 1.65
N ASP A 70 -5.22 8.00 1.32
CA ASP A 70 -6.21 7.50 2.29
C ASP A 70 -6.35 5.98 2.20
N VAL A 71 -6.23 5.43 0.98
CA VAL A 71 -6.27 3.98 0.71
C VAL A 71 -5.16 3.60 -0.25
N MET A 72 -4.52 2.48 0.02
CA MET A 72 -3.72 1.76 -0.98
C MET A 72 -4.39 0.44 -1.31
N ALA A 73 -4.33 0.05 -2.58
CA ALA A 73 -4.99 -1.13 -3.10
C ALA A 73 -4.02 -2.02 -3.87
N GLN A 74 -4.03 -3.32 -3.55
CA GLN A 74 -3.37 -4.35 -4.35
C GLN A 74 -4.40 -5.05 -5.21
N PHE A 75 -4.07 -5.27 -6.47
CA PHE A 75 -4.84 -6.13 -7.37
C PHE A 75 -3.87 -7.11 -8.00
N SER A 76 -4.15 -8.40 -7.94
CA SER A 76 -3.20 -9.41 -8.41
C SER A 76 -3.88 -10.62 -9.02
N PHE A 77 -3.31 -11.14 -10.10
CA PHE A 77 -3.70 -12.42 -10.70
C PHE A 77 -3.04 -13.57 -9.95
N ASN A 78 -3.84 -14.33 -9.20
CA ASN A 78 -3.40 -15.55 -8.51
C ASN A 78 -3.61 -16.82 -9.37
N SER A 79 -4.44 -16.73 -10.40
CA SER A 79 -4.55 -17.71 -11.48
C SER A 79 -5.00 -16.99 -12.77
N PRO A 80 -4.98 -17.64 -13.95
CA PRO A 80 -5.43 -17.00 -15.19
C PRO A 80 -6.86 -16.42 -15.15
N GLN A 81 -7.71 -16.96 -14.29
CA GLN A 81 -9.14 -16.62 -14.20
C GLN A 81 -9.53 -16.12 -12.79
N SER A 82 -8.55 -15.67 -12.00
CA SER A 82 -8.81 -15.19 -10.65
C SER A 82 -7.93 -13.99 -10.31
N VAL A 83 -8.58 -12.89 -9.94
CA VAL A 83 -7.94 -11.71 -9.37
C VAL A 83 -8.36 -11.57 -7.91
N ILE A 84 -7.40 -11.30 -7.04
CA ILE A 84 -7.66 -10.84 -5.66
C ILE A 84 -7.45 -9.34 -5.62
N ASN A 85 -8.32 -8.65 -4.88
CA ASN A 85 -8.13 -7.26 -4.51
C ASN A 85 -7.98 -7.13 -2.99
N GLU A 86 -7.04 -6.31 -2.56
CA GLU A 86 -6.79 -5.97 -1.16
C GLU A 86 -6.79 -4.46 -1.02
N PHE A 87 -7.53 -3.92 -0.06
CA PHE A 87 -7.57 -2.50 0.24
C PHE A 87 -7.21 -2.27 1.71
N HIS A 88 -6.34 -1.29 1.95
CA HIS A 88 -5.87 -0.96 3.29
C HIS A 88 -6.16 0.51 3.59
N ASN A 89 -6.67 0.77 4.79
CA ASN A 89 -7.08 2.10 5.24
C ASN A 89 -5.91 2.79 5.97
N PHE A 90 -5.58 3.99 5.51
CA PHE A 90 -4.53 4.86 6.06
C PHE A 90 -5.07 6.21 6.55
N CYS A 91 -6.34 6.53 6.30
CA CYS A 91 -6.96 7.75 6.83
C CYS A 91 -7.40 7.54 8.28
N GLY A 92 -7.30 8.58 9.11
CA GLY A 92 -7.83 8.57 10.47
C GLY A 92 -9.34 8.86 10.55
N ASP A 93 -9.94 9.28 9.44
CA ASP A 93 -11.34 9.63 9.35
C ASP A 93 -12.23 8.43 8.99
N LYS A 94 -13.54 8.60 9.12
CA LYS A 94 -14.54 7.66 8.60
C LYS A 94 -14.33 7.46 7.09
N LEU A 95 -14.19 6.21 6.66
CA LEU A 95 -14.04 5.85 5.25
C LEU A 95 -15.25 5.05 4.75
N VAL A 96 -15.69 5.35 3.53
CA VAL A 96 -16.71 4.57 2.81
C VAL A 96 -16.18 4.26 1.42
N MET A 97 -16.13 2.98 1.07
CA MET A 97 -15.79 2.52 -0.27
C MET A 97 -17.01 1.93 -0.96
N LYS A 98 -17.20 2.33 -2.20
CA LYS A 98 -18.31 1.91 -3.06
C LYS A 98 -17.80 1.23 -4.32
N ARG A 99 -18.67 0.41 -4.89
CA ARG A 99 -18.55 -0.12 -6.24
C ARG A 99 -19.90 0.00 -6.93
N GLY A 100 -20.02 0.95 -7.86
CA GLY A 100 -21.32 1.41 -8.35
C GLY A 100 -22.18 1.93 -7.20
N THR A 101 -23.44 1.49 -7.11
CA THR A 101 -24.37 1.91 -6.04
C THR A 101 -24.14 1.19 -4.71
N ASN A 102 -23.33 0.14 -4.67
CA ASN A 102 -23.15 -0.70 -3.49
C ASN A 102 -22.02 -0.17 -2.60
N THR A 103 -22.29 -0.03 -1.31
CA THR A 103 -21.23 0.15 -0.31
C THR A 103 -20.64 -1.21 0.02
N ILE A 104 -19.32 -1.36 -0.16
CA ILE A 104 -18.64 -2.65 0.00
C ILE A 104 -17.72 -2.69 1.21
N TRP A 105 -17.25 -1.53 1.67
CA TRP A 105 -16.33 -1.45 2.81
C TRP A 105 -16.46 -0.12 3.55
N THR A 106 -16.45 -0.19 4.88
CA THR A 106 -16.55 0.92 5.82
C THR A 106 -15.77 0.53 7.07
N PRO A 107 -14.42 0.59 7.03
CA PRO A 107 -13.58 0.07 8.10
C PRO A 107 -13.91 0.76 9.43
N ALA A 108 -13.90 0.00 10.52
CA ALA A 108 -14.13 0.53 11.85
C ALA A 108 -12.94 1.35 12.39
N GLU A 109 -11.74 1.04 11.91
CA GLU A 109 -10.49 1.65 12.34
C GLU A 109 -9.49 1.78 11.18
N THR A 110 -8.39 2.49 11.41
CA THR A 110 -7.29 2.64 10.47
C THR A 110 -6.16 1.67 10.81
N SER A 111 -5.46 1.20 9.78
CA SER A 111 -4.31 0.30 9.97
C SER A 111 -3.04 1.02 10.41
N THR A 112 -3.05 2.36 10.32
CA THR A 112 -1.88 3.20 10.56
C THR A 112 -2.02 4.03 11.81
N LYS A 113 -0.99 3.96 12.66
CA LYS A 113 -0.79 4.88 13.78
C LYS A 113 0.42 5.76 13.47
N TRP A 114 0.20 7.07 13.47
CA TRP A 114 1.25 8.04 13.21
C TRP A 114 2.10 8.26 14.46
N GLN A 115 3.42 8.20 14.28
CA GLN A 115 4.41 8.36 15.35
C GLN A 115 5.42 9.43 14.95
N LYS A 116 5.82 10.27 15.91
CA LYS A 116 6.94 11.18 15.71
C LYS A 116 8.21 10.36 15.50
N LEU A 117 9.01 10.71 14.51
CA LEU A 117 10.33 10.12 14.32
C LEU A 117 11.35 10.95 15.09
N ASP A 118 11.86 10.42 16.20
CA ASP A 118 12.87 11.10 17.00
C ASP A 118 14.24 10.96 16.33
N THR A 119 14.60 11.98 15.56
CA THR A 119 15.87 12.06 14.86
C THR A 119 16.50 13.42 15.11
N SER A 120 17.83 13.43 15.28
CA SER A 120 18.60 14.67 15.37
C SER A 120 18.65 15.44 14.04
N GLU A 121 18.31 14.77 12.93
CA GLU A 121 18.31 15.37 11.60
C GLU A 121 17.03 16.20 11.37
N LYS A 122 17.19 17.53 11.34
CA LYS A 122 16.11 18.44 10.97
C LYS A 122 15.69 18.23 9.49
N PRO A 123 14.39 18.32 9.16
CA PRO A 123 13.96 18.29 7.77
C PRO A 123 14.65 19.38 6.94
N ALA A 124 15.17 18.99 5.78
CA ALA A 124 15.90 19.87 4.88
C ALA A 124 14.96 20.91 4.25
N ALA A 125 15.54 22.05 3.85
CA ALA A 125 14.79 23.18 3.33
C ALA A 125 14.12 22.88 1.97
N THR A 126 14.73 22.07 1.12
CA THR A 126 14.24 21.82 -0.25
C THR A 126 13.66 20.41 -0.41
N PRO A 127 12.64 20.22 -1.27
CA PRO A 127 12.07 18.90 -1.53
C PRO A 127 13.11 17.86 -1.99
N PRO A 128 14.04 18.13 -2.92
CA PRO A 128 15.03 17.13 -3.32
C PRO A 128 15.91 16.64 -2.16
N LEU A 129 16.33 17.55 -1.26
CA LEU A 129 17.12 17.18 -0.08
C LEU A 129 16.30 16.38 0.93
N ARG A 130 15.03 16.74 1.15
CA ARG A 130 14.12 15.95 1.99
C ARG A 130 13.93 14.53 1.47
N LEU A 131 13.90 14.31 0.16
CA LEU A 131 13.85 12.96 -0.41
C LEU A 131 15.10 12.14 -0.07
N VAL A 132 16.29 12.76 -0.09
CA VAL A 132 17.52 12.08 0.34
C VAL A 132 17.43 11.69 1.82
N GLN A 133 16.89 12.57 2.67
CA GLN A 133 16.66 12.26 4.09
C GLN A 133 15.65 11.13 4.27
N MET A 134 14.50 11.19 3.60
CA MET A 134 13.46 10.15 3.67
C MET A 134 14.01 8.77 3.31
N ARG A 135 14.88 8.66 2.29
CA ARG A 135 15.53 7.39 1.93
C ARG A 135 16.39 6.84 3.06
N ARG A 136 17.26 7.68 3.64
CA ARG A 136 18.12 7.31 4.77
C ARG A 136 17.31 6.95 6.01
N LEU A 137 16.20 7.66 6.26
CA LEU A 137 15.32 7.38 7.38
C LEU A 137 14.57 6.05 7.19
N ALA A 138 14.10 5.76 5.96
CA ALA A 138 13.46 4.48 5.64
C ALA A 138 14.43 3.29 5.83
N GLU A 139 15.71 3.45 5.48
CA GLU A 139 16.74 2.41 5.66
C GLU A 139 16.99 2.01 7.12
N LYS A 140 16.60 2.85 8.09
CA LYS A 140 16.70 2.50 9.52
C LYS A 140 15.67 1.49 10.00
N PHE A 141 14.61 1.29 9.23
CA PHE A 141 13.57 0.34 9.58
C PHE A 141 13.84 -1.02 8.94
N THR A 142 13.65 -2.08 9.73
CA THR A 142 13.52 -3.45 9.23
C THR A 142 12.08 -3.89 9.36
N VAL A 143 11.60 -4.68 8.40
CA VAL A 143 10.24 -5.23 8.43
C VAL A 143 10.32 -6.73 8.19
N GLU A 144 9.60 -7.48 9.00
CA GLU A 144 9.52 -8.94 8.99
C GLU A 144 8.08 -9.36 8.69
N ASP A 145 7.94 -10.44 7.93
CA ASP A 145 6.67 -11.07 7.56
C ASP A 145 6.68 -12.56 7.91
N GLU A 146 5.63 -13.01 8.61
CA GLU A 146 5.35 -14.43 8.87
C GLU A 146 4.58 -15.08 7.71
N PHE A 147 5.10 -14.93 6.49
CA PHE A 147 4.52 -15.50 5.28
C PHE A 147 4.55 -17.03 5.31
N GLY A 148 3.45 -17.66 4.90
CA GLY A 148 3.35 -19.12 4.74
C GLY A 148 2.38 -19.81 5.72
N TRP A 149 2.12 -21.10 5.48
CA TRP A 149 1.13 -21.87 6.24
C TRP A 149 1.71 -22.50 7.51
N ASP A 150 3.01 -22.75 7.56
CA ASP A 150 3.68 -23.39 8.70
C ASP A 150 4.27 -22.39 9.70
N LYS A 151 4.35 -21.09 9.34
CA LYS A 151 4.83 -19.97 10.17
C LYS A 151 6.21 -20.20 10.79
N LYS A 152 7.05 -21.02 10.15
CA LYS A 152 8.34 -21.43 10.72
C LYS A 152 9.47 -20.45 10.41
N GLU A 153 9.30 -19.59 9.39
CA GLU A 153 10.33 -18.66 8.94
C GLU A 153 9.83 -17.22 8.97
N LEU A 154 10.56 -16.36 9.67
CA LEU A 154 10.40 -14.91 9.60
C LEU A 154 11.13 -14.40 8.36
N ASN A 155 10.39 -13.85 7.40
CA ASN A 155 10.96 -13.31 6.18
C ASN A 155 11.29 -11.84 6.39
N GLN A 156 12.58 -11.49 6.35
CA GLN A 156 12.97 -10.09 6.33
C GLN A 156 12.68 -9.49 4.95
N LEU A 157 11.82 -8.47 4.93
CA LEU A 157 11.36 -7.83 3.71
C LEU A 157 12.41 -6.87 3.14
N ARG A 158 12.46 -6.79 1.81
CA ARG A 158 13.35 -5.88 1.09
C ARG A 158 12.70 -4.51 0.94
N LEU A 159 13.39 -3.46 1.36
CA LEU A 159 13.01 -2.07 1.09
C LEU A 159 13.17 -1.73 -0.40
N LEU A 160 12.13 -1.17 -1.02
CA LEU A 160 12.24 -0.44 -2.28
C LEU A 160 12.67 1.01 -1.98
N THR A 161 13.95 1.32 -2.20
CA THR A 161 14.56 2.62 -1.83
C THR A 161 14.07 3.82 -2.66
N THR A 162 13.38 3.57 -3.77
CA THR A 162 12.62 4.61 -4.47
C THR A 162 11.18 4.59 -3.98
N PRO A 163 10.66 5.70 -3.45
CA PRO A 163 9.28 5.74 -3.02
C PRO A 163 8.34 5.53 -4.21
N VAL A 164 7.28 4.75 -4.00
CA VAL A 164 6.28 4.47 -5.03
C VAL A 164 5.32 5.64 -5.21
N HIS A 165 5.17 6.48 -4.18
CA HIS A 165 4.30 7.64 -4.20
C HIS A 165 4.92 8.79 -3.41
N ARG A 166 4.74 10.03 -3.87
CA ARG A 166 5.21 11.24 -3.19
C ARG A 166 4.11 12.28 -3.18
N TYR A 167 3.97 12.98 -2.06
CA TYR A 167 2.86 13.90 -1.81
C TYR A 167 3.28 15.02 -0.86
N GLY A 168 2.31 15.85 -0.46
CA GLY A 168 2.52 17.03 0.38
C GLY A 168 2.62 18.32 -0.43
N LYS A 169 2.27 19.43 0.21
CA LYS A 169 2.29 20.76 -0.40
C LYS A 169 2.86 21.79 0.58
N PRO A 170 3.62 22.80 0.10
CA PRO A 170 4.26 23.77 0.99
C PRO A 170 3.31 24.50 1.94
N ASP A 171 2.04 24.68 1.58
CA ASP A 171 1.00 25.40 2.32
C ASP A 171 0.11 24.50 3.20
N GLU A 172 0.29 23.19 3.17
CA GLU A 172 -0.45 22.23 4.01
C GLU A 172 0.37 21.80 5.24
N GLU A 173 -0.26 21.10 6.19
CA GLU A 173 0.44 20.53 7.37
C GLU A 173 1.57 19.60 6.95
N THR A 174 1.29 18.68 6.01
CA THR A 174 2.29 17.80 5.41
C THR A 174 2.92 18.50 4.21
N ILE A 175 4.15 18.98 4.39
CA ILE A 175 4.83 19.77 3.36
C ILE A 175 5.57 18.92 2.33
N ASP A 176 5.85 17.67 2.68
CA ASP A 176 6.49 16.66 1.83
C ASP A 176 6.27 15.31 2.48
N GLY A 177 5.95 14.30 1.70
CA GLY A 177 5.74 12.95 2.18
C GLY A 177 6.00 11.93 1.09
N ALA A 178 6.36 10.72 1.50
CA ALA A 178 6.65 9.63 0.57
C ALA A 178 6.18 8.30 1.13
N VAL A 179 5.81 7.39 0.22
CA VAL A 179 5.45 6.01 0.51
C VAL A 179 6.57 5.10 0.02
N PHE A 180 7.17 4.36 0.94
CA PHE A 180 8.14 3.31 0.66
C PHE A 180 7.49 1.95 0.83
N VAL A 181 7.95 0.96 0.07
CA VAL A 181 7.41 -0.41 0.10
C VAL A 181 8.47 -1.34 0.68
N TYR A 182 8.03 -2.22 1.57
CA TYR A 182 8.77 -3.40 2.00
C TYR A 182 8.13 -4.61 1.33
N ALA A 183 8.95 -5.34 0.56
CA ALA A 183 8.46 -6.38 -0.32
C ALA A 183 9.10 -7.75 -0.05
N LEU A 184 8.29 -8.80 -0.17
CA LEU A 184 8.78 -10.17 -0.31
C LEU A 184 9.06 -10.41 -1.80
N ALA A 185 10.35 -10.54 -2.15
CA ALA A 185 10.84 -10.40 -3.52
C ALA A 185 10.41 -9.05 -4.14
N THR A 186 9.29 -9.03 -4.85
CA THR A 186 8.70 -7.84 -5.50
C THR A 186 7.27 -7.56 -5.06
N ASP A 187 6.66 -8.45 -4.27
CA ASP A 187 5.31 -8.32 -3.72
C ASP A 187 5.30 -7.36 -2.53
N PRO A 188 4.55 -6.25 -2.56
CA PRO A 188 4.40 -5.37 -1.40
C PRO A 188 3.73 -6.10 -0.22
N GLU A 189 4.42 -6.20 0.91
CA GLU A 189 3.85 -6.81 2.13
C GLU A 189 3.54 -5.74 3.19
N ALA A 190 4.31 -4.63 3.19
CA ALA A 190 4.05 -3.46 4.03
C ALA A 190 4.46 -2.16 3.33
N VAL A 191 3.87 -1.06 3.77
CA VAL A 191 4.29 0.29 3.38
C VAL A 191 4.71 1.11 4.58
N LEU A 192 5.73 1.94 4.38
CA LEU A 192 6.14 3.00 5.30
C LEU A 192 5.80 4.34 4.66
N MET A 193 4.96 5.11 5.35
CA MET A 193 4.73 6.50 5.01
C MET A 193 5.62 7.37 5.90
N LEU A 194 6.44 8.22 5.28
CA LEU A 194 7.25 9.23 5.95
C LEU A 194 6.74 10.61 5.56
N GLU A 195 6.48 11.45 6.55
CA GLU A 195 5.95 12.79 6.35
C GLU A 195 6.83 13.83 7.07
N CYS A 196 7.21 14.87 6.34
CA CYS A 196 7.68 16.11 6.91
C CYS A 196 6.48 16.99 7.20
N VAL A 197 6.25 17.26 8.48
CA VAL A 197 5.09 18.01 8.95
C VAL A 197 5.50 19.32 9.59
N ARG A 198 4.66 20.34 9.41
CA ARG A 198 4.74 21.60 10.12
C ARG A 198 4.05 21.47 11.47
N GLY A 199 4.79 21.65 12.55
CA GLY A 199 4.27 21.79 13.91
C GLY A 199 4.64 23.13 14.53
N GLU A 200 4.23 23.34 15.78
CA GLU A 200 4.46 24.58 16.52
C GLU A 200 5.94 24.94 16.66
N SER A 201 6.80 23.95 16.87
CA SER A 201 8.26 24.14 17.00
C SER A 201 9.02 24.09 15.67
N GLY A 202 8.31 24.15 14.54
CA GLY A 202 8.87 24.07 13.19
C GLY A 202 8.64 22.73 12.51
N LEU A 203 9.53 22.38 11.57
CA LEU A 203 9.41 21.15 10.78
C LEU A 203 9.91 19.93 11.57
N SER A 204 9.18 18.83 11.45
CA SER A 204 9.57 17.54 12.05
C SER A 204 9.20 16.37 11.15
N TRP A 205 9.81 15.21 11.41
CA TRP A 205 9.47 13.96 10.75
C TRP A 205 8.45 13.17 11.58
N ARG A 206 7.47 12.58 10.90
CA ARG A 206 6.62 11.53 11.45
C ARG A 206 6.56 10.36 10.48
N TYR A 207 6.21 9.19 11.00
CA TYR A 207 6.07 7.98 10.22
C TYR A 207 4.82 7.21 10.60
N GLY A 208 4.36 6.38 9.67
CA GLY A 208 3.27 5.44 9.88
C GLY A 208 3.48 4.22 9.00
N PHE A 209 3.21 3.05 9.55
CA PHE A 209 3.17 1.81 8.78
C PHE A 209 1.73 1.45 8.43
N GLY A 210 1.55 0.74 7.33
CA GLY A 210 0.36 -0.06 7.13
C GLY A 210 0.66 -1.34 6.37
N PRO A 211 -0.18 -2.36 6.57
CA PRO A 211 -0.03 -3.63 5.91
C PRO A 211 -0.37 -3.50 4.44
N MET A 212 0.26 -4.34 3.62
CA MET A 212 -0.14 -4.64 2.26
C MET A 212 -0.41 -6.14 2.07
N SER A 213 -0.54 -6.89 3.16
CA SER A 213 -0.83 -8.31 3.14
C SER A 213 -1.79 -8.72 4.25
N ILE A 214 -2.18 -9.99 4.24
CA ILE A 214 -3.01 -10.60 5.28
C ILE A 214 -2.21 -11.28 6.39
N TYR A 215 -0.88 -11.32 6.29
CA TYR A 215 -0.02 -12.00 7.24
C TYR A 215 0.32 -11.11 8.45
N ALA A 216 0.95 -11.72 9.45
CA ALA A 216 1.48 -11.00 10.59
C ALA A 216 2.74 -10.25 10.16
N LEU A 217 2.83 -8.98 10.51
CA LEU A 217 3.93 -8.10 10.11
C LEU A 217 4.48 -7.38 11.33
N LYS A 218 5.79 -7.17 11.32
CA LYS A 218 6.52 -6.49 12.40
C LYS A 218 7.53 -5.53 11.81
N ALA A 219 7.52 -4.27 12.24
CA ALA A 219 8.55 -3.30 11.91
C ALA A 219 9.36 -2.91 13.15
N LYS A 220 10.67 -2.84 12.98
CA LYS A 220 11.62 -2.38 13.98
C LYS A 220 12.31 -1.12 13.48
N LEU A 221 12.63 -0.22 14.40
CA LEU A 221 13.49 0.93 14.20
C LEU A 221 14.67 0.80 15.16
N ASP A 222 15.89 0.68 14.64
CA ASP A 222 17.09 0.47 15.47
C ASP A 222 16.87 -0.65 16.52
N ASP A 223 16.38 -1.82 16.06
CA ASP A 223 16.01 -3.02 16.82
C ASP A 223 14.78 -2.93 17.74
N ALA A 224 14.25 -1.75 18.03
CA ALA A 224 13.03 -1.59 18.81
C ALA A 224 11.78 -1.83 17.95
N VAL A 225 10.87 -2.70 18.40
CA VAL A 225 9.57 -2.90 17.72
C VAL A 225 8.74 -1.62 17.83
N VAL A 226 8.40 -1.04 16.69
CA VAL A 226 7.63 0.21 16.60
C VAL A 226 6.24 0.03 15.98
N TRP A 227 6.02 -1.09 15.29
CA TRP A 227 4.74 -1.45 14.72
C TRP A 227 4.65 -2.96 14.60
N GLU A 228 3.49 -3.50 14.95
CA GLU A 228 3.18 -4.92 14.80
C GLU A 228 1.68 -5.05 14.50
N ILE A 229 1.33 -6.00 13.65
CA ILE A 229 -0.05 -6.29 13.32
C ILE A 229 -0.21 -7.82 13.16
N PRO A 230 -1.20 -8.46 13.82
CA PRO A 230 -1.36 -9.91 13.78
C PRO A 230 -1.92 -10.37 12.44
N GLU A 231 -1.85 -11.66 12.12
CA GLU A 231 -2.47 -12.23 10.90
C GLU A 231 -3.97 -11.89 10.79
N ARG A 232 -4.42 -11.54 9.57
CA ARG A 232 -5.77 -11.04 9.23
C ARG A 232 -6.35 -11.79 8.02
N LYS A 233 -6.39 -13.12 8.06
CA LYS A 233 -6.98 -13.98 7.02
C LYS A 233 -8.52 -13.92 7.01
N VAL A 234 -9.04 -12.74 6.70
CA VAL A 234 -10.46 -12.42 6.79
C VAL A 234 -10.88 -11.81 5.46
N PHE A 235 -11.81 -12.48 4.77
CA PHE A 235 -12.26 -12.12 3.43
C PHE A 235 -13.68 -11.54 3.47
N GLY A 236 -13.92 -10.48 2.70
CA GLY A 236 -15.25 -9.90 2.50
C GLY A 236 -15.86 -9.21 3.73
N GLN A 237 -15.10 -9.01 4.80
CA GLN A 237 -15.60 -8.33 6.00
C GLN A 237 -15.60 -6.82 5.80
N THR A 238 -16.80 -6.25 5.68
CA THR A 238 -17.00 -4.84 5.33
C THR A 238 -16.58 -3.85 6.43
N LYS A 239 -16.34 -4.33 7.65
CA LYS A 239 -15.92 -3.51 8.81
C LYS A 239 -14.46 -3.73 9.24
N ALA A 240 -13.78 -4.72 8.65
CA ALA A 240 -12.38 -5.00 8.99
C ALA A 240 -11.47 -3.84 8.58
N VAL A 241 -10.30 -3.73 9.23
CA VAL A 241 -9.29 -2.70 8.98
C VAL A 241 -8.70 -2.77 7.55
N GLN A 242 -8.88 -3.90 6.88
CA GLN A 242 -8.57 -4.13 5.48
C GLN A 242 -9.74 -4.84 4.80
N TYR A 243 -9.87 -4.67 3.49
CA TYR A 243 -10.85 -5.39 2.68
C TYR A 243 -10.16 -6.25 1.64
N VAL A 244 -10.25 -7.56 1.82
CA VAL A 244 -9.69 -8.54 0.90
C VAL A 244 -10.82 -9.36 0.30
N PHE A 245 -10.89 -9.43 -1.03
CA PHE A 245 -11.94 -10.19 -1.70
C PHE A 245 -11.53 -10.60 -3.12
N PRO A 246 -12.03 -11.73 -3.64
CA PRO A 246 -11.93 -12.02 -5.07
C PRO A 246 -12.64 -10.96 -5.90
N TYR A 247 -11.93 -10.37 -6.85
CA TYR A 247 -12.51 -9.39 -7.76
C TYR A 247 -13.60 -10.04 -8.61
N GLN A 248 -14.81 -9.50 -8.53
CA GLN A 248 -15.93 -9.92 -9.37
C GLN A 248 -15.89 -9.13 -10.67
N LEU A 249 -15.94 -9.78 -11.84
CA LEU A 249 -15.96 -9.09 -13.13
C LEU A 249 -17.17 -8.14 -13.22
N ALA A 250 -16.96 -6.92 -13.71
CA ALA A 250 -18.09 -6.04 -14.06
C ALA A 250 -18.80 -6.56 -15.33
N PRO A 251 -20.06 -6.15 -15.58
CA PRO A 251 -20.79 -6.58 -16.78
C PRO A 251 -19.99 -6.33 -18.07
N GLY A 252 -19.78 -7.39 -18.85
CA GLY A 252 -19.02 -7.34 -20.10
C GLY A 252 -17.50 -7.44 -19.97
N GLU A 253 -16.95 -7.38 -18.75
CA GLU A 253 -15.52 -7.65 -18.53
C GLU A 253 -15.20 -9.14 -18.69
N LYS A 254 -13.98 -9.41 -19.17
CA LYS A 254 -13.39 -10.74 -19.23
C LYS A 254 -11.93 -10.65 -18.83
N PHE A 255 -11.42 -11.72 -18.20
CA PHE A 255 -9.99 -11.83 -17.96
C PHE A 255 -9.24 -11.95 -19.30
N PRO A 256 -8.03 -11.37 -19.43
CA PRO A 256 -7.20 -11.58 -20.60
C PRO A 256 -6.76 -13.05 -20.73
N GLU A 257 -6.88 -13.61 -21.94
CA GLU A 257 -6.52 -14.98 -22.32
C GLU A 257 -5.35 -15.02 -23.31
#